data_AF-A0A383EGP9-F1
#
_entry.id   AF-A0A383EGP9-F1
#
_cell.length_a   1.000
_cell.length_b   1.000
_cell.length_c   1.000
_cell.angle_alpha   90.00
_cell.angle_beta   90.00
_cell.angle_gamma   90.00
#
_symmetry.space_group_name_H-M   'P 1'
#
loop_
_entity.id
_entity.type
_entity.pdbx_description
1 polymer ?
#
loop_
_entity_poly.entity_id
_entity_poly.type
_entity_poly.pdbx_seq_one_letter_code
_entity_poly.pdbx_strand_id
1 'polypeptide(L)'
;ERTLAAIDRPNFGLVYEPANLEICGQDYGQATIERLAKWIFNVYLQNQILKSDGVLTLPTWCAGDVSFDLISVHTPGGADFGRVFAGLKAIGYDGMVTVHQSAQPGETPEESAGGTAEFLRSLI
;
A
#
# COMPACT_ATOMS: atom_id res chain seq x y z
N GLU A 1 -13.09 -10.68 5.64
CA GLU A 1 -13.08 -11.04 7.08
C GLU A 1 -13.59 -12.45 7.37
N ARG A 2 -14.80 -12.87 6.94
CA ARG A 2 -15.33 -14.23 7.22
C ARG A 2 -14.32 -15.35 6.88
N THR A 3 -13.71 -15.31 5.71
CA THR A 3 -12.70 -16.29 5.29
C THR A 3 -11.47 -16.27 6.20
N LEU A 4 -10.99 -15.09 6.61
CA LEU A 4 -9.84 -14.94 7.49
C LEU A 4 -10.13 -15.52 8.89
N ALA A 5 -11.33 -15.26 9.40
CA ALA A 5 -11.80 -15.82 10.66
C ALA A 5 -11.97 -17.35 10.60
N ALA A 6 -12.32 -17.91 9.43
CA ALA A 6 -12.46 -19.35 9.25
C ALA A 6 -11.11 -20.08 9.13
N ILE A 7 -10.05 -19.39 8.68
CA ILE A 7 -8.70 -19.96 8.61
C ILE A 7 -8.15 -20.18 10.02
N ASP A 8 -8.28 -19.18 10.91
CA ASP A 8 -7.93 -19.25 12.34
C ASP A 8 -6.59 -19.93 12.64
N ARG A 9 -5.52 -19.50 11.95
CA ARG A 9 -4.15 -19.98 12.18
C ARG A 9 -3.24 -18.84 12.61
N PRO A 10 -2.40 -19.04 13.65
CA PRO A 10 -1.50 -17.99 14.14
C PRO A 10 -0.37 -17.65 13.14
N ASN A 11 -0.11 -18.51 12.15
CA ASN A 11 0.89 -18.29 11.11
C ASN A 11 0.29 -17.87 9.75
N PHE A 12 -0.98 -17.42 9.75
CA PHE A 12 -1.64 -16.90 8.55
C PHE A 12 -1.99 -15.43 8.76
N GLY A 13 -1.59 -14.59 7.79
CA GLY A 13 -1.86 -13.15 7.80
C GLY A 13 -1.92 -12.59 6.38
N LEU A 14 -2.26 -11.32 6.30
CA LEU A 14 -2.33 -10.50 5.11
C LEU A 14 -1.08 -9.63 4.99
N VAL A 15 -0.63 -9.49 3.75
CA VAL A 15 0.12 -8.30 3.33
C VAL A 15 -0.92 -7.22 3.03
N TYR A 16 -0.87 -6.13 3.78
CA TYR A 16 -1.72 -4.98 3.55
C TYR A 16 -1.03 -4.02 2.56
N GLU A 17 -1.64 -3.80 1.40
CA GLU A 17 -1.08 -2.93 0.36
C GLU A 17 -2.14 -1.94 -0.13
N PRO A 18 -2.04 -0.64 0.21
CA PRO A 18 -3.04 0.37 -0.13
C PRO A 18 -3.33 0.46 -1.63
N ALA A 19 -2.31 0.32 -2.48
CA ALA A 19 -2.42 0.41 -3.94
C ALA A 19 -3.39 -0.63 -4.53
N ASN A 20 -3.44 -1.85 -3.97
CA ASN A 20 -4.36 -2.91 -4.42
C ASN A 20 -5.83 -2.59 -4.10
N LEU A 21 -6.07 -1.90 -2.99
CA LEU A 21 -7.42 -1.44 -2.62
C LEU A 21 -7.81 -0.21 -3.43
N GLU A 22 -6.89 0.73 -3.62
CA GLU A 22 -7.09 1.94 -4.41
C GLU A 22 -7.49 1.63 -5.85
N ILE A 23 -6.76 0.73 -6.53
CA ILE A 23 -7.10 0.34 -7.90
C ILE A 23 -8.47 -0.35 -7.99
N CYS A 24 -8.92 -1.00 -6.91
CA CYS A 24 -10.25 -1.59 -6.81
C CYS A 24 -11.34 -0.56 -6.42
N GLY A 25 -10.99 0.71 -6.24
CA GLY A 25 -11.91 1.75 -5.75
C GLY A 25 -12.39 1.52 -4.31
N GLN A 26 -11.62 0.78 -3.52
CA GLN A 26 -11.98 0.43 -2.14
C GLN A 26 -11.28 1.34 -1.14
N ASP A 27 -11.89 1.51 0.04
CA ASP A 27 -11.24 2.25 1.12
C ASP A 27 -9.99 1.52 1.61
N TYR A 28 -8.88 2.24 1.67
CA TYR A 28 -7.60 1.80 2.24
C TYR A 28 -7.18 2.64 3.46
N GLY A 29 -8.10 3.42 4.02
CA GLY A 29 -7.82 4.24 5.19
C GLY A 29 -7.95 3.49 6.51
N GLN A 30 -7.95 4.27 7.58
CA GLN A 30 -8.06 3.80 8.96
C GLN A 30 -9.20 2.79 9.19
N ALA A 31 -10.39 3.02 8.62
CA ALA A 31 -11.53 2.10 8.83
C ALA A 31 -11.25 0.69 8.30
N THR A 32 -10.63 0.56 7.13
CA THR A 32 -10.20 -0.74 6.59
C THR A 32 -9.06 -1.34 7.41
N ILE A 33 -8.09 -0.52 7.83
CA ILE A 33 -6.95 -0.97 8.65
C ILE A 33 -7.43 -1.53 10.00
N GLU A 34 -8.33 -0.84 10.69
CA GLU A 34 -8.93 -1.30 11.97
C GLU A 34 -9.66 -2.63 11.83
N ARG A 35 -10.45 -2.78 10.76
CA ARG A 35 -11.17 -4.03 10.47
C ARG A 35 -10.24 -5.20 10.20
N LEU A 36 -9.10 -4.95 9.56
CA LEU A 36 -8.14 -5.98 9.17
C LEU A 36 -7.03 -6.19 10.19
N ALA A 37 -6.91 -5.35 11.22
CA ALA A 37 -5.78 -5.22 12.14
C ALA A 37 -5.21 -6.57 12.62
N LYS A 38 -6.08 -7.49 13.05
CA LYS A 38 -5.70 -8.82 13.55
C LYS A 38 -4.94 -9.69 12.55
N TRP A 39 -5.10 -9.41 11.27
CA TRP A 39 -4.49 -10.17 10.18
C TRP A 39 -3.40 -9.40 9.46
N ILE A 40 -3.13 -8.12 9.77
CA ILE A 40 -2.05 -7.39 9.09
C ILE A 40 -0.70 -7.84 9.64
N PHE A 41 0.06 -8.59 8.85
CA PHE A 41 1.37 -9.12 9.25
C PHE A 41 2.51 -8.33 8.61
N ASN A 42 2.27 -7.74 7.46
CA ASN A 42 3.22 -6.87 6.75
C ASN A 42 2.45 -5.77 6.02
N VAL A 43 3.04 -4.59 5.88
CA VAL A 43 2.49 -3.49 5.10
C VAL A 43 3.39 -3.26 3.90
N TYR A 44 2.83 -3.34 2.70
CA TYR A 44 3.53 -3.03 1.45
C TYR A 44 3.17 -1.62 0.97
N LEU A 45 4.18 -0.86 0.56
CA LEU A 45 4.01 0.45 -0.04
C LEU A 45 4.41 0.43 -1.51
N GLN A 46 3.42 0.64 -2.36
CA GLN A 46 3.53 0.92 -3.79
C GLN A 46 2.73 2.19 -4.06
N ASN A 47 3.16 3.02 -5.01
CA ASN A 47 2.48 4.26 -5.35
C ASN A 47 2.12 4.31 -6.83
N GLN A 48 0.97 4.90 -7.12
CA GLN A 48 0.39 4.93 -8.46
C GLN A 48 -0.55 6.12 -8.61
N ILE A 49 -0.78 6.56 -9.84
CA ILE A 49 -1.83 7.54 -10.18
C ILE A 49 -2.82 6.86 -11.11
N LEU A 50 -4.07 6.76 -10.66
CA LEU A 50 -5.16 6.24 -11.50
C LEU A 50 -5.55 7.28 -12.55
N LYS A 51 -5.55 6.89 -13.82
CA LYS A 51 -5.92 7.76 -14.95
C LYS A 51 -6.27 6.93 -16.18
N SER A 52 -7.25 7.39 -16.96
CA SER A 52 -7.80 6.64 -18.10
C SER A 52 -6.79 6.35 -19.22
N ASP A 53 -5.73 7.16 -19.30
CA ASP A 53 -4.63 7.06 -20.27
C ASP A 53 -3.33 6.58 -19.61
N GLY A 54 -3.41 5.88 -18.48
CA GLY A 54 -2.25 5.29 -17.80
C GLY A 54 -1.52 4.26 -18.66
N VAL A 55 -0.20 4.14 -18.47
CA VAL A 55 0.69 3.23 -19.21
C VAL A 55 0.36 1.77 -18.91
N LEU A 56 -0.08 1.47 -17.69
CA LEU A 56 -0.50 0.13 -17.28
C LEU A 56 -2.01 0.05 -17.22
N THR A 57 -2.55 -1.12 -17.54
CA THR A 57 -3.98 -1.45 -17.36
C THR A 57 -4.07 -2.86 -16.80
N LEU A 58 -4.80 -3.02 -15.70
CA LEU A 58 -5.00 -4.32 -15.06
C LEU A 58 -6.49 -4.61 -14.87
N PRO A 59 -6.94 -5.85 -15.08
CA PRO A 59 -8.26 -6.27 -14.66
C PRO A 59 -8.31 -6.35 -13.13
N THR A 60 -9.30 -5.71 -12.53
CA THR A 60 -9.56 -5.76 -11.08
C THR A 60 -10.75 -6.66 -10.77
N TRP A 61 -10.84 -7.12 -9.53
CA TRP A 61 -11.90 -8.06 -9.15
C TRP A 61 -13.30 -7.40 -9.11
N CYS A 62 -13.39 -6.09 -8.85
CA CYS A 62 -14.66 -5.37 -8.67
C CYS A 62 -14.82 -4.06 -9.44
N ALA A 63 -13.76 -3.50 -10.03
CA ALA A 63 -13.80 -2.22 -10.74
C ALA A 63 -13.60 -2.36 -12.27
N GLY A 64 -13.48 -3.59 -12.78
CA GLY A 64 -13.16 -3.84 -14.19
C GLY A 64 -11.70 -3.51 -14.50
N ASP A 65 -11.44 -3.16 -15.76
CA ASP A 65 -10.10 -2.75 -16.20
C ASP A 65 -9.80 -1.33 -15.73
N VAL A 66 -8.70 -1.17 -15.00
CA VAL A 66 -8.28 0.13 -14.46
C VAL A 66 -6.88 0.46 -14.95
N SER A 67 -6.73 1.66 -15.50
CA SER A 67 -5.47 2.18 -16.01
C SER A 67 -4.80 3.13 -15.01
N PHE A 68 -3.48 3.06 -14.93
CA PHE A 68 -2.68 3.86 -14.00
C PHE A 68 -1.21 3.98 -14.43
N ASP A 69 -0.53 4.96 -13.86
CA ASP A 69 0.92 5.11 -13.94
C ASP A 69 1.55 4.75 -12.58
N LEU A 70 2.60 3.94 -12.59
CA LEU A 70 3.43 3.76 -11.39
C LEU A 70 4.28 5.00 -11.18
N ILE A 71 4.32 5.50 -9.95
CA ILE A 71 5.12 6.67 -9.56
C ILE A 71 6.00 6.32 -8.37
N SER A 72 7.03 7.14 -8.12
CA SER A 72 7.83 6.97 -6.90
C SER A 72 6.93 7.06 -5.65
N VAL A 73 7.26 6.29 -4.61
CA VAL A 73 6.59 6.38 -3.30
C VAL A 73 6.71 7.76 -2.66
N HIS A 74 7.64 8.60 -3.11
CA HIS A 74 7.80 9.98 -2.64
C HIS A 74 6.92 10.98 -3.41
N THR A 75 6.38 10.58 -4.57
CA THR A 75 5.62 11.47 -5.45
C THR A 75 4.19 11.67 -4.93
N PRO A 76 3.73 12.93 -4.75
CA PRO A 76 2.36 13.18 -4.31
C PRO A 76 1.33 12.86 -5.41
N GLY A 77 0.08 12.70 -5.01
CA GLY A 77 -1.06 12.52 -5.94
C GLY A 77 -1.49 11.07 -6.17
N GLY A 78 -0.74 10.10 -5.65
CA GLY A 78 -1.18 8.71 -5.54
C GLY A 78 -1.77 8.38 -4.16
N ALA A 79 -1.45 7.19 -3.65
CA ALA A 79 -1.97 6.73 -2.37
C ALA A 79 -1.58 7.67 -1.22
N ASP A 80 -2.55 8.04 -0.39
CA ASP A 80 -2.31 8.90 0.78
C ASP A 80 -1.64 8.08 1.91
N PHE A 81 -0.31 8.04 1.88
CA PHE A 81 0.46 7.34 2.91
C PHE A 81 0.33 7.99 4.29
N GLY A 82 0.10 9.30 4.39
CA GLY A 82 -0.17 9.95 5.68
C GLY A 82 -1.41 9.35 6.36
N ARG A 83 -2.49 9.16 5.59
CA ARG A 83 -3.71 8.48 6.04
C ARG A 83 -3.46 7.01 6.41
N VAL A 84 -2.62 6.31 5.66
CA VAL A 84 -2.25 4.91 5.95
C VAL A 84 -1.49 4.81 7.27
N PHE A 85 -0.43 5.59 7.46
CA PHE A 85 0.39 5.57 8.68
C PHE A 85 -0.41 6.02 9.92
N ALA A 86 -1.32 6.98 9.79
CA ALA A 86 -2.24 7.34 10.86
C ALA A 86 -3.13 6.14 11.28
N GLY A 87 -3.66 5.38 10.32
CA GLY A 87 -4.44 4.17 10.59
C GLY A 87 -3.62 3.06 11.26
N LEU A 88 -2.39 2.83 10.78
CA LEU A 88 -1.47 1.86 11.38
C LEU A 88 -1.12 2.22 12.83
N LYS A 89 -0.87 3.51 13.09
CA LYS A 89 -0.63 4.03 14.44
C LYS A 89 -1.84 3.85 15.36
N ALA A 90 -3.05 4.06 14.85
CA ALA A 90 -4.29 3.91 15.61
C ALA A 90 -4.51 2.47 16.11
N ILE A 91 -4.06 1.46 15.36
CA ILE A 91 -4.13 0.05 15.77
C ILE A 91 -2.88 -0.44 16.53
N GLY A 92 -1.90 0.45 16.77
CA GLY A 92 -0.65 0.09 17.43
C GLY A 92 0.23 -0.87 16.63
N TYR A 93 0.21 -0.78 15.30
CA TYR A 93 1.02 -1.65 14.44
C TYR A 93 2.52 -1.40 14.66
N ASP A 94 3.27 -2.47 14.96
CA ASP A 94 4.72 -2.45 15.19
C ASP A 94 5.50 -3.36 14.22
N GLY A 95 4.82 -3.90 13.21
CA GLY A 95 5.39 -4.79 12.21
C GLY A 95 6.16 -4.06 11.10
N MET A 96 6.57 -4.83 10.09
CA MET A 96 7.39 -4.32 8.99
C MET A 96 6.58 -3.53 7.98
N VAL A 97 7.12 -2.37 7.58
CA VAL A 97 6.73 -1.67 6.36
C VAL A 97 7.76 -1.98 5.29
N THR A 98 7.32 -2.59 4.20
CA THR A 98 8.15 -3.02 3.08
C THR A 98 7.83 -2.16 1.86
N VAL A 99 8.85 -1.58 1.24
CA VAL A 99 8.69 -0.82 0.00
C VAL A 99 8.62 -1.82 -1.15
N HIS A 100 7.50 -1.84 -1.85
CA HIS A 100 7.22 -2.73 -2.99
C HIS A 100 7.17 -1.95 -4.32
N GLN A 101 7.84 -0.80 -4.37
CA GLN A 101 7.97 0.03 -5.56
C GLN A 101 9.27 -0.31 -6.29
N SER A 102 9.22 -0.40 -7.63
CA SER A 102 10.44 -0.48 -8.43
C SER A 102 11.20 0.85 -8.43
N ALA A 103 12.53 0.79 -8.37
CA ALA A 103 13.39 1.97 -8.53
C ALA A 103 13.09 2.68 -9.86
N GLN A 104 13.23 4.01 -9.86
CA GLN A 104 12.99 4.80 -11.06
C GLN A 104 14.14 4.65 -12.07
N PRO A 105 13.89 4.85 -13.38
CA PRO A 105 14.95 4.83 -14.37
C PRO A 105 16.09 5.79 -14.03
N GLY A 106 17.31 5.25 -13.89
CA GLY A 106 18.51 6.04 -13.55
C GLY A 106 18.81 6.16 -12.07
N GLU A 107 17.95 5.66 -11.18
CA GLU A 107 18.17 5.63 -9.74
C GLU A 107 18.96 4.38 -9.31
N THR A 108 20.02 4.56 -8.51
CA THR A 108 20.73 3.44 -7.90
C THR A 108 19.93 2.85 -6.72
N PRO A 109 20.19 1.58 -6.34
CA PRO A 109 19.54 1.01 -5.15
C PRO A 109 19.79 1.81 -3.86
N GLU A 110 20.97 2.43 -3.72
CA GLU A 110 21.32 3.24 -2.55
C GLU A 110 20.51 4.54 -2.50
N GLU A 111 20.42 5.26 -3.62
CA GLU A 111 19.59 6.47 -3.73
C GLU A 111 18.12 6.17 -3.45
N SER A 112 17.59 5.10 -4.04
CA SER A 112 16.19 4.69 -3.85
C SER A 112 15.88 4.33 -2.39
N ALA A 113 16.77 3.53 -1.76
CA ALA A 113 16.62 3.18 -0.36
C ALA A 113 16.77 4.40 0.56
N GLY A 114 17.75 5.27 0.31
CA GLY A 114 18.01 6.48 1.07
C GLY A 114 16.85 7.47 1.02
N GLY A 115 16.40 7.82 -0.18
CA GLY A 115 15.25 8.72 -0.38
C GLY A 115 13.97 8.16 0.23
N THR A 116 13.76 6.85 0.14
CA THR A 116 12.59 6.22 0.79
C THR A 116 12.69 6.24 2.30
N ALA A 117 13.86 6.02 2.88
CA ALA A 117 14.04 6.14 4.33
C ALA A 117 13.76 7.58 4.81
N GLU A 118 14.21 8.60 4.08
CA GLU A 118 13.92 10.01 4.39
C GLU A 118 12.43 10.32 4.30
N PHE A 119 11.77 9.89 3.22
CA PHE A 119 10.34 10.05 3.04
C PHE A 119 9.54 9.39 4.16
N LEU A 120 9.84 8.13 4.49
CA LEU A 120 9.13 7.42 5.55
C LEU A 120 9.32 8.08 6.91
N ARG A 121 10.51 8.60 7.24
CA ARG A 121 10.74 9.35 8.49
C ARG A 121 9.86 10.60 8.62
N SER A 122 9.37 11.15 7.52
CA SER A 122 8.45 12.30 7.56
C SER A 122 7.00 11.92 7.93
N LEU A 123 6.65 10.63 7.88
CA LEU A 123 5.30 10.11 8.08
C LEU A 123 5.05 9.49 9.47
N ILE A 124 6.09 9.30 10.29
CA ILE A 124 6.04 8.67 11.63
C ILE A 124 6.08 9.68 12.78
#